data_AF-C4F8E0-F1
#
_entry.id   AF-C4F8E0-F1
#
_cell.length_a   1.000
_cell.length_b   1.000
_cell.length_c   1.000
_cell.angle_alpha   90.00
_cell.angle_beta   90.00
_cell.angle_gamma   90.00
#
_symmetry.space_group_name_H-M   'P 1'
#
loop_
_entity.id
_entity.type
_entity.pdbx_description
1 polymer ?
#
loop_
_entity_poly.entity_id
_entity_poly.type
_entity_poly.pdbx_seq_one_letter_code
_entity_poly.pdbx_strand_id
1 'polypeptide(L)'
;MRSFEPPSNQMALPGLDPVGEERMRDARRWVATHRREFEWYKAQARRECANTHDRKASPNRCLYGMRITFSVVLPNHLAPYLARIAMEEDPEIRMRVARSDADQYTTAVIR
;
A
#
# COMPACT_ATOMS: atom_id res chain seq x y z
N MET A 1 1.86 -39.45 1.07
CA MET A 1 1.23 -38.72 -0.05
C MET A 1 1.65 -37.27 0.04
N ARG A 2 2.37 -36.73 -0.95
CA ARG A 2 2.68 -35.28 -1.02
C ARG A 2 1.38 -34.56 -1.39
N SER A 3 0.98 -33.60 -0.55
CA SER A 3 -0.15 -32.72 -0.83
C SER A 3 0.13 -31.94 -2.11
N PHE A 4 -0.79 -32.03 -3.08
CA PHE A 4 -0.77 -31.20 -4.29
C PHE A 4 -1.05 -29.75 -3.85
N GLU A 5 -0.03 -28.89 -3.84
CA GLU A 5 -0.26 -27.45 -3.80
C GLU A 5 -0.90 -27.04 -5.15
N PRO A 6 -2.00 -26.28 -5.14
CA PRO A 6 -2.60 -25.83 -6.39
C PRO A 6 -1.59 -24.99 -7.18
N PRO A 7 -1.51 -25.15 -8.51
CA PRO A 7 -0.51 -24.48 -9.32
C PRO A 7 -0.65 -22.96 -9.20
N SER A 8 0.46 -22.33 -8.84
CA SER A 8 0.66 -20.88 -8.76
C SER A 8 0.00 -20.14 -9.91
N ASN A 9 -0.90 -19.20 -9.59
CA ASN A 9 -1.67 -18.28 -10.43
C ASN A 9 -1.00 -17.81 -11.75
N GLN A 10 -0.87 -18.70 -12.74
CA GLN A 10 -0.37 -18.41 -14.08
C GLN A 10 -1.47 -17.93 -15.04
N MET A 11 -2.73 -17.87 -14.59
CA MET A 11 -3.89 -17.42 -15.39
C MET A 11 -4.54 -16.14 -14.86
N ALA A 12 -3.80 -15.27 -14.17
CA ALA A 12 -4.32 -13.95 -13.82
C ALA A 12 -4.36 -13.06 -15.08
N LEU A 13 -5.56 -12.89 -15.65
CA LEU A 13 -5.81 -11.89 -16.70
C LEU A 13 -5.61 -10.49 -16.12
N PRO A 14 -5.07 -9.51 -16.88
CA PRO A 14 -4.98 -8.12 -16.43
C PRO A 14 -6.39 -7.60 -16.07
N GLY A 15 -6.60 -7.15 -14.83
CA GLY A 15 -7.89 -6.68 -14.32
C GLY A 15 -8.79 -7.76 -13.70
N LEU A 16 -8.32 -9.00 -13.56
CA LEU A 16 -9.11 -10.15 -13.11
C LEU A 16 -8.40 -10.97 -12.01
N ASP A 17 -7.55 -10.34 -11.22
CA ASP A 17 -7.14 -10.91 -9.94
C ASP A 17 -8.11 -10.41 -8.85
N PRO A 18 -9.12 -11.21 -8.45
CA PRO A 18 -10.12 -10.80 -7.45
C PRO A 18 -9.45 -10.40 -6.12
N VAL A 19 -8.25 -10.92 -5.86
CA VAL A 19 -7.49 -10.64 -4.65
C VAL A 19 -7.00 -9.20 -4.61
N GLY A 20 -6.55 -8.64 -5.74
CA GLY A 20 -6.02 -7.27 -5.79
C GLY A 20 -7.10 -6.22 -5.65
N GLU A 21 -8.26 -6.45 -6.28
CA GLU A 21 -9.41 -5.56 -6.16
C GLU A 21 -9.98 -5.56 -4.73
N GLU A 22 -10.14 -6.75 -4.14
CA GLU A 22 -10.60 -6.92 -2.76
C GLU A 22 -9.65 -6.21 -1.79
N ARG A 23 -8.33 -6.40 -1.94
CA ARG A 23 -7.34 -5.74 -1.09
C ARG A 23 -7.34 -4.22 -1.24
N MET A 24 -7.52 -3.69 -2.45
CA MET A 24 -7.64 -2.24 -2.64
C MET A 24 -8.92 -1.71 -1.97
N ARG A 25 -10.04 -2.44 -2.10
CA ARG A 25 -11.31 -2.09 -1.47
C ARG A 25 -11.19 -2.10 0.05
N ASP A 26 -10.54 -3.12 0.61
CA ASP A 26 -10.27 -3.24 2.04
C ASP A 26 -9.34 -2.14 2.54
N ALA A 27 -8.28 -1.82 1.78
CA ALA A 27 -7.39 -0.70 2.11
C ALA A 27 -8.15 0.62 2.14
N ARG A 28 -9.01 0.91 1.15
CA ARG A 28 -9.84 2.13 1.13
C ARG A 28 -10.84 2.17 2.28
N ARG A 29 -11.49 1.03 2.59
CA ARG A 29 -12.40 0.92 3.74
C ARG A 29 -11.65 1.17 5.04
N TRP A 30 -10.45 0.63 5.18
CA TRP A 30 -9.61 0.85 6.35
C TRP A 30 -9.22 2.32 6.49
N VAL A 31 -8.77 2.97 5.41
CA VAL A 31 -8.43 4.40 5.38
C VAL A 31 -9.63 5.27 5.78
N ALA A 32 -10.82 4.95 5.27
CA ALA A 32 -12.05 5.69 5.61
C ALA A 32 -12.42 5.59 7.10
N THR A 33 -12.16 4.44 7.72
CA THR A 33 -12.47 4.19 9.14
C THR A 33 -11.36 4.64 10.10
N HIS A 34 -10.11 4.69 9.62
CA HIS A 34 -8.90 5.02 10.40
C HIS A 34 -8.20 6.26 9.84
N ARG A 35 -8.98 7.34 9.67
CA ARG A 35 -8.50 8.56 9.02
C ARG A 35 -7.33 9.19 9.76
N ARG A 36 -7.34 9.17 11.10
CA ARG A 36 -6.28 9.80 11.92
C ARG A 36 -4.95 9.07 11.74
N GLU A 37 -4.98 7.75 11.77
CA GLU A 37 -3.84 6.86 11.56
C GLU A 37 -3.26 7.07 10.16
N PHE A 38 -4.14 7.16 9.16
CA PHE A 38 -3.71 7.37 7.78
C PHE A 38 -3.16 8.78 7.52
N GLU A 39 -3.73 9.82 8.14
CA GLU A 39 -3.15 11.17 8.09
C GLU A 39 -1.75 11.21 8.73
N TRP A 40 -1.55 10.49 9.84
CA TRP A 40 -0.21 10.34 10.43
C TRP A 40 0.74 9.61 9.48
N TYR A 41 0.28 8.55 8.82
CA TYR A 41 1.05 7.83 7.80
C TYR A 41 1.50 8.75 6.66
N LYS A 42 0.58 9.57 6.11
CA LYS A 42 0.89 10.57 5.07
C LYS A 42 1.90 11.61 5.58
N ALA A 43 1.73 12.10 6.80
CA ALA A 43 2.66 13.06 7.40
C ALA A 43 4.09 12.49 7.56
N GLN A 44 4.22 11.23 8.00
CA GLN A 44 5.53 10.57 8.05
C GLN A 44 6.12 10.33 6.67
N ALA A 45 5.30 9.97 5.69
CA ALA A 45 5.74 9.81 4.31
C ALA A 45 6.32 11.11 3.74
N ARG A 46 5.63 12.24 3.92
CA ARG A 46 6.13 13.58 3.53
C ARG A 46 7.46 13.89 4.21
N ARG A 47 7.54 13.66 5.52
CA ARG A 47 8.76 13.88 6.30
C ARG A 47 9.91 13.01 5.79
N GLU A 48 9.66 11.74 5.48
CA GLU A 48 10.70 10.86 4.95
C GLU A 48 11.13 11.31 3.55
N CYS A 49 10.21 11.67 2.66
CA CYS A 49 10.54 12.23 1.34
C CYS A 49 11.42 13.48 1.42
N ALA A 50 11.22 14.34 2.43
CA ALA A 50 12.07 15.53 2.62
C ALA A 50 13.50 15.20 3.08
N ASN A 51 13.70 14.05 3.72
CA ASN A 51 14.97 13.67 4.34
C ASN A 51 15.79 12.66 3.52
N THR A 52 15.20 12.05 2.50
CA THR A 52 15.87 11.02 1.68
C THR A 52 16.44 11.61 0.40
N HIS A 53 17.62 11.13 -0.01
CA HIS A 53 18.32 11.60 -1.21
C HIS A 53 17.49 11.41 -2.50
N ASP A 54 16.68 10.35 -2.56
CA ASP A 54 15.80 10.02 -3.68
C ASP A 54 14.43 10.70 -3.60
N ARG A 55 14.17 11.44 -2.51
CA ARG A 55 12.88 12.05 -2.18
C ARG A 55 11.72 11.06 -2.18
N LYS A 56 11.99 9.81 -1.77
CA LYS A 56 10.97 8.75 -1.65
C LYS A 56 10.90 8.24 -0.22
N ALA A 57 9.70 7.85 0.21
CA ALA A 57 9.45 7.21 1.49
C ALA A 57 9.33 5.69 1.36
N SER A 58 9.64 4.95 2.43
CA SER A 58 9.42 3.50 2.50
C SER A 58 8.02 3.19 3.04
N PRO A 59 7.13 2.54 2.26
CA PRO A 59 5.80 2.14 2.73
C PRO A 59 5.84 1.28 3.98
N ASN A 60 6.75 0.32 4.04
CA ASN A 60 6.87 -0.61 5.16
C ASN A 60 7.34 0.10 6.42
N ARG A 61 8.24 1.10 6.30
CA ARG A 61 8.69 1.90 7.44
C ARG A 61 7.55 2.76 7.99
N CYS A 62 6.82 3.45 7.12
CA CYS A 62 5.66 4.24 7.52
C CYS A 62 4.57 3.37 8.15
N LEU A 63 4.31 2.19 7.58
CA LEU A 63 3.33 1.24 8.09
C LEU A 63 3.73 0.71 9.48
N TYR A 64 4.99 0.30 9.65
CA TYR A 64 5.50 -0.20 10.93
C TYR A 64 5.43 0.89 12.02
N GLY A 65 5.81 2.13 11.69
CA GLY A 65 5.69 3.26 12.61
C GLY A 65 4.25 3.54 13.00
N MET A 66 3.31 3.43 12.05
CA MET A 66 1.88 3.62 12.31
C MET A 66 1.33 2.53 13.26
N ARG A 67 1.72 1.26 13.05
CA ARG A 67 1.34 0.16 13.95
C ARG A 67 1.78 0.40 15.38
N ILE A 68 3.02 0.85 15.58
CA ILE A 68 3.55 1.15 16.93
C ILE A 68 2.81 2.34 17.54
N THR A 69 2.62 3.42 16.77
CA THR A 69 2.08 4.67 17.29
C THR A 69 0.62 4.55 17.74
N PHE A 70 -0.17 3.76 17.00
CA PHE A 70 -1.62 3.62 17.24
C PHE A 70 -2.02 2.24 17.77
N SER A 71 -1.06 1.35 18.02
CA SER A 71 -1.31 -0.04 18.42
C SER A 71 -2.27 -0.78 17.48
N VAL A 72 -2.20 -0.49 16.18
CA VAL A 72 -3.06 -1.12 15.16
C VAL A 72 -2.39 -2.35 14.54
N VAL A 73 -3.20 -3.37 14.27
CA VAL A 73 -2.77 -4.56 13.53
C VAL A 73 -3.24 -4.42 12.08
N LEU A 74 -2.29 -4.28 11.17
CA LEU A 74 -2.56 -4.24 9.74
C LEU A 74 -1.70 -5.29 9.05
N PRO A 75 -2.16 -6.06 8.06
CA PRO A 75 -1.30 -7.00 7.34
C PRO A 75 -0.20 -6.30 6.52
N ASN A 76 0.97 -6.94 6.35
CA ASN A 76 2.06 -6.39 5.51
C ASN A 76 1.68 -6.30 4.04
N HIS A 77 0.82 -7.20 3.54
CA HIS A 77 0.41 -7.20 2.14
C HIS A 77 -0.42 -5.94 1.77
N LEU A 78 -0.95 -5.20 2.74
CA LEU A 78 -1.66 -3.94 2.49
C LEU A 78 -0.74 -2.73 2.27
N ALA A 79 0.57 -2.86 2.56
CA ALA A 79 1.54 -1.78 2.38
C ALA A 79 1.53 -1.14 0.98
N PRO A 80 1.55 -1.89 -0.15
CA PRO A 80 1.50 -1.29 -1.47
C PRO A 80 0.18 -0.53 -1.71
N TYR A 81 -0.96 -1.06 -1.28
CA TYR A 81 -2.27 -0.42 -1.49
C TYR A 81 -2.40 0.89 -0.71
N LEU A 82 -1.95 0.92 0.55
CA LEU A 82 -1.91 2.16 1.35
C LEU A 82 -0.97 3.20 0.74
N ALA A 83 0.18 2.77 0.21
CA ALA A 83 1.08 3.67 -0.49
C ALA A 83 0.42 4.29 -1.74
N ARG A 84 -0.34 3.50 -2.51
CA ARG A 84 -1.10 3.99 -3.68
C ARG A 84 -2.16 5.00 -3.29
N ILE A 85 -2.96 4.71 -2.28
CA ILE A 85 -3.98 5.65 -1.79
C ILE A 85 -3.31 6.96 -1.32
N ALA A 86 -2.18 6.87 -0.61
CA ALA A 86 -1.46 8.06 -0.15
C ALA A 86 -0.93 8.92 -1.31
N MET A 87 -0.37 8.29 -2.34
CA MET A 87 0.11 8.97 -3.55
C MET A 87 -1.04 9.53 -4.41
N GLU A 88 -2.21 8.90 -4.39
CA GLU A 88 -3.43 9.35 -5.08
C GLU A 88 -4.05 10.56 -4.39
N GLU A 89 -4.14 10.55 -3.06
CA GLU A 89 -4.67 11.68 -2.27
C GLU A 89 -3.70 12.86 -2.18
N ASP A 90 -2.40 12.60 -2.27
CA ASP A 90 -1.36 13.62 -2.18
C ASP A 90 -0.24 13.42 -3.22
N PRO A 91 -0.26 14.21 -4.32
CA PRO A 91 0.75 14.15 -5.38
C PRO A 91 2.18 14.50 -4.93
N GLU A 92 2.38 15.11 -3.76
CA GLU A 92 3.72 15.40 -3.23
C GLU A 92 4.38 14.16 -2.63
N ILE A 93 3.60 13.16 -2.23
CA ILE A 93 4.10 11.92 -1.65
C ILE A 93 4.63 11.01 -2.76
N ARG A 94 5.88 10.54 -2.60
CA ARG A 94 6.48 9.52 -3.46
C ARG A 94 6.93 8.34 -2.63
N MET A 95 6.50 7.14 -2.98
CA MET A 95 6.80 5.92 -2.24
C MET A 95 7.73 4.99 -3.03
N ARG A 96 8.63 4.28 -2.34
CA ARG A 96 9.44 3.20 -2.91
C ARG A 96 8.60 1.94 -3.05
N VAL A 97 7.77 1.92 -4.09
CA VAL A 97 6.93 0.78 -4.46
C VAL A 97 7.32 0.28 -5.84
N ALA A 98 7.38 -1.04 -5.99
CA ALA A 98 7.48 -1.68 -7.29
C ALA A 98 6.09 -1.74 -7.95
N ARG A 99 6.05 -2.11 -9.23
CA ARG A 99 4.78 -2.43 -9.89
C ARG A 99 4.09 -3.59 -9.18
N SER A 100 2.79 -3.47 -8.96
CA SER A 100 1.96 -4.50 -8.33
C SER A 100 0.54 -4.47 -8.89
N ASP A 101 -0.25 -5.48 -8.55
CA ASP A 101 -1.69 -5.54 -8.81
C ASP A 101 -2.44 -4.28 -8.36
N ALA A 102 -2.02 -3.66 -7.25
CA ALA A 102 -2.55 -2.38 -6.76
C ALA A 102 -2.55 -1.24 -7.82
N ASP A 103 -1.66 -1.28 -8.81
CA ASP A 103 -1.58 -0.28 -9.89
C ASP A 103 -2.81 -0.30 -10.82
N GLN A 104 -3.53 -1.43 -10.89
CA GLN A 104 -4.74 -1.56 -11.72
C GLN A 104 -5.95 -0.86 -11.09
N TYR A 105 -5.86 -0.47 -9.81
CA TYR A 105 -6.99 0.01 -9.01
C TYR A 105 -6.75 1.39 -8.38
N THR A 106 -5.78 2.14 -8.91
CA THR A 106 -5.39 3.46 -8.44
C THR A 106 -5.02 4.37 -9.61
N THR A 107 -5.21 5.67 -9.44
CA THR A 107 -4.72 6.68 -10.39
C THR A 107 -3.26 7.10 -10.12
N ALA A 108 -2.65 6.61 -9.04
CA ALA A 108 -1.28 6.96 -8.65
C ALA A 108 -0.25 6.39 -9.64
N VAL A 109 0.51 7.27 -10.28
CA VAL A 109 1.58 6.89 -11.20
C VAL A 109 2.90 6.72 -10.45
N ILE A 110 3.56 5.58 -10.62
CA ILE A 110 4.96 5.40 -10.18
C ILE A 110 5.84 6.35 -11.00
N ARG A 111 6.51 7.30 -10.33
CA ARG A 111 7.46 8.23 -10.93
C ARG A 111 8.88 8.02 -10.39
#